data_AF-A0A3Y9C7X6-F1
#
_entry.id   AF-A0A3Y9C7X6-F1
#
_cell.length_a   1.000
_cell.length_b   1.000
_cell.length_c   1.000
_cell.angle_alpha   90.00
_cell.angle_beta   90.00
_cell.angle_gamma   90.00
#
_symmetry.space_group_name_H-M   'P 1'
#
loop_
_entity.id
_entity.type
_entity.pdbx_description
1 polymer ?
#
loop_
_entity_poly.entity_id
_entity_poly.type
_entity_poly.pdbx_seq_one_letter_code
_entity_poly.pdbx_strand_id
1 'polypeptide(L)'
;IEQSLDIDCDEMISDLAPVDLLIQRAGRLQRHIRDRNGLVKKSGQDERETPVLRILAPEWDDAPRENWLSSAMRNSAYVYPDHGRMWLTQRILREQGAIRMPQSARLLIESVYGEDVNMPVGFAKTEQLQEGKFYCDRAFARQMLLNFAPGYCAEISDSLPEKMSTRLAEESVTLWLAKIVDGVVTPYASGEHAWEMSVLRVRQSWWDKHKDEFERLDGEPLRKWCAQQHQDKDFAT
;
A
#
# COMPACT_ATOMS: atom_id res chain seq x y z
N ILE A 1 -8.67 -0.14 -1.82
CA ILE A 1 -9.58 0.84 -1.17
C ILE A 1 -9.25 0.87 0.33
N GLU A 2 -8.03 1.26 0.68
CA GLU A 2 -7.52 1.00 2.03
C GLU A 2 -7.41 2.27 2.88
N GLN A 3 -7.35 3.44 2.26
CA GLN A 3 -7.12 4.68 2.99
C GLN A 3 -8.06 5.80 2.54
N SER A 4 -8.53 6.56 3.53
CA SER A 4 -9.15 7.89 3.39
C SER A 4 -10.45 8.03 2.60
N LEU A 5 -11.13 6.95 2.23
CA LEU A 5 -12.42 7.01 1.54
C LEU A 5 -13.57 6.58 2.45
N ASP A 6 -14.59 7.42 2.60
CA ASP A 6 -15.82 7.06 3.32
C ASP A 6 -16.76 6.27 2.39
N ILE A 7 -16.56 4.96 2.39
CA ILE A 7 -17.28 4.01 1.52
C ILE A 7 -18.10 3.06 2.38
N ASP A 8 -19.29 2.74 1.87
CA ASP A 8 -20.24 1.79 2.44
C ASP A 8 -20.73 0.87 1.32
N CYS A 9 -20.33 -0.39 1.41
CA CYS A 9 -20.69 -1.44 0.46
C CYS A 9 -21.62 -2.45 1.12
N ASP A 10 -22.55 -3.03 0.36
CA ASP A 10 -23.40 -4.13 0.84
C ASP A 10 -22.67 -5.48 0.82
N GLU A 11 -21.75 -5.64 -0.14
CA GLU A 11 -21.00 -6.86 -0.41
C GLU A 11 -19.51 -6.52 -0.59
N MET A 12 -18.63 -7.39 -0.11
CA MET A 12 -17.18 -7.20 -0.28
C MET A 12 -16.49 -8.51 -0.68
N ILE A 13 -15.69 -8.41 -1.73
CA ILE A 13 -14.78 -9.46 -2.18
C ILE A 13 -13.37 -8.94 -2.04
N SER A 14 -12.48 -9.74 -1.44
CA SER A 14 -11.10 -9.33 -1.18
C SER A 14 -10.14 -10.48 -1.42
N ASP A 15 -8.97 -10.21 -1.99
CA ASP A 15 -7.86 -11.14 -1.91
C ASP A 15 -7.44 -11.33 -0.45
N LEU A 16 -6.95 -12.51 -0.11
CA LEU A 16 -6.28 -12.76 1.15
C LEU A 16 -5.21 -11.68 1.35
N ALA A 17 -5.30 -11.02 2.49
CA ALA A 17 -4.38 -10.00 2.94
C ALA A 17 -4.12 -10.23 4.43
N PRO A 18 -3.12 -9.55 5.01
CA PRO A 18 -2.92 -9.58 6.44
C PRO A 18 -4.20 -9.19 7.21
N VAL A 19 -4.42 -9.81 8.37
CA VAL A 19 -5.71 -9.78 9.07
C VAL A 19 -6.16 -8.37 9.45
N ASP A 20 -5.23 -7.48 9.78
CA ASP A 20 -5.49 -6.08 10.07
C ASP A 20 -6.02 -5.32 8.85
N LEU A 21 -5.45 -5.55 7.66
CA LEU A 21 -5.94 -4.98 6.41
C LEU A 21 -7.32 -5.53 6.06
N LEU A 22 -7.58 -6.82 6.27
CA LEU A 22 -8.91 -7.40 6.07
C LEU A 22 -9.94 -6.78 7.02
N ILE A 23 -9.59 -6.55 8.29
CA ILE A 23 -10.47 -5.86 9.26
C ILE A 23 -10.74 -4.42 8.80
N GLN A 24 -9.71 -3.70 8.34
CA GLN A 24 -9.86 -2.33 7.83
C GLN A 24 -10.78 -2.28 6.61
N ARG A 25 -10.61 -3.22 5.67
CA ARG A 25 -11.48 -3.37 4.49
C ARG A 25 -12.91 -3.70 4.93
N ALA A 26 -13.09 -4.67 5.83
CA ALA A 26 -14.38 -5.04 6.40
C ALA A 26 -15.08 -3.87 7.11
N GLY A 27 -14.35 -2.89 7.64
CA GLY A 27 -14.93 -1.66 8.20
C GLY A 27 -15.63 -0.73 7.18
N ARG A 28 -15.57 -1.06 5.88
CA ARG A 28 -16.36 -0.43 4.81
C ARG A 28 -17.60 -1.23 4.43
N LEU A 29 -17.73 -2.47 4.92
CA LEU A 29 -18.87 -3.34 4.66
C LEU A 29 -19.99 -2.95 5.63
N GLN A 30 -21.13 -2.51 5.07
CA GLN A 30 -22.29 -2.03 5.81
C GLN A 30 -21.91 -0.98 6.88
N ARG A 31 -21.06 -0.03 6.49
CA ARG A 31 -20.46 0.96 7.39
C ARG A 31 -21.49 1.91 8.00
N HIS A 32 -22.48 2.31 7.23
CA HIS A 32 -23.57 3.16 7.69
C HIS A 32 -24.82 2.30 7.88
N ILE A 33 -25.49 2.47 9.01
CA ILE A 33 -26.73 1.74 9.33
C ILE A 33 -27.80 2.16 8.32
N ARG A 34 -28.41 1.20 7.61
CA ARG A 34 -29.47 1.49 6.64
C ARG A 34 -30.76 0.74 6.92
N ASP A 35 -31.87 1.26 6.39
CA ASP A 35 -33.15 0.55 6.32
C ASP A 35 -33.18 -0.43 5.13
N ARG A 36 -34.23 -1.24 5.04
CA ARG A 36 -34.44 -2.19 3.94
C ARG A 36 -34.51 -1.55 2.53
N ASN A 37 -34.71 -0.24 2.45
CA ASN A 37 -34.78 0.53 1.21
C ASN A 37 -33.43 1.19 0.86
N GLY A 38 -32.39 0.98 1.69
CA GLY A 38 -31.06 1.53 1.49
C GLY A 38 -30.87 2.97 1.99
N LEU A 39 -31.83 3.53 2.74
CA LEU A 39 -31.72 4.86 3.32
C LEU A 39 -30.95 4.82 4.65
N VAL A 40 -30.05 5.79 4.85
CA VAL A 40 -29.22 5.88 6.06
C VAL A 40 -30.08 6.22 7.28
N LYS A 41 -29.95 5.41 8.32
CA LYS A 41 -30.57 5.59 9.63
C LYS A 41 -29.57 6.20 10.61
N LYS A 42 -30.06 7.02 11.54
CA LYS A 42 -29.24 7.63 12.59
C LYS A 42 -28.98 6.69 13.78
N SER A 43 -29.81 5.67 13.97
CA SER A 43 -29.73 4.73 15.08
C SER A 43 -30.51 3.45 14.78
N GLY A 44 -30.32 2.45 15.64
CA GLY A 44 -30.94 1.13 15.52
C GLY A 44 -29.98 0.09 14.93
N GLN A 45 -30.53 -1.03 14.48
CA GLN A 45 -29.78 -2.04 13.74
C GLN A 45 -29.92 -1.81 12.24
N ASP A 46 -28.91 -2.29 11.50
CA ASP A 46 -28.99 -2.38 10.04
C ASP A 46 -30.08 -3.37 9.66
N GLU A 47 -30.90 -3.02 8.67
CA GLU A 47 -32.00 -3.86 8.20
C GLU A 47 -31.66 -4.64 6.93
N ARG A 48 -30.44 -4.48 6.40
CA ARG A 48 -29.91 -5.31 5.32
C ARG A 48 -29.56 -6.72 5.84
N GLU A 49 -29.31 -7.62 4.91
CA GLU A 49 -28.84 -8.97 5.23
C GLU A 49 -27.48 -8.94 5.94
N THR A 50 -27.13 -10.04 6.61
CA THR A 50 -25.87 -10.13 7.36
C THR A 50 -24.67 -9.84 6.44
N PRO A 51 -23.73 -8.96 6.82
CA PRO A 51 -22.62 -8.59 5.97
C PRO A 51 -21.71 -9.80 5.68
N VAL A 52 -21.39 -10.01 4.41
CA VAL A 52 -20.50 -11.10 3.97
C VAL A 52 -19.23 -10.53 3.34
N LEU A 53 -18.08 -10.89 3.92
CA LEU A 53 -16.76 -10.68 3.32
C LEU A 53 -16.31 -11.99 2.66
N ARG A 54 -16.29 -12.02 1.33
CA ARG A 54 -15.76 -13.16 0.56
C ARG A 54 -14.27 -12.98 0.33
N ILE A 55 -13.46 -13.93 0.78
CA ILE A 55 -12.00 -13.86 0.67
C ILE A 55 -11.53 -14.87 -0.37
N LEU A 56 -10.86 -14.39 -1.42
CA LEU A 56 -10.11 -15.24 -2.33
C LEU A 56 -8.79 -15.60 -1.68
N ALA A 57 -8.59 -16.88 -1.39
CA ALA A 57 -7.39 -17.41 -0.74
C ALA A 57 -6.93 -18.70 -1.44
N PRO A 58 -5.66 -19.11 -1.29
CA PRO A 58 -5.22 -20.43 -1.70
C PRO A 58 -6.01 -21.53 -0.96
N GLU A 59 -6.04 -22.74 -1.51
CA GLU A 59 -6.59 -23.90 -0.81
C GLU A 59 -5.86 -24.11 0.53
N TRP A 60 -6.63 -24.48 1.56
CA TRP A 60 -6.06 -24.73 2.88
C TRP A 60 -5.15 -25.95 2.86
N ASP A 61 -3.99 -25.83 3.49
CA ASP A 61 -3.03 -26.91 3.67
C ASP A 61 -2.49 -26.84 5.10
N ASP A 62 -2.63 -27.92 5.86
CA ASP A 62 -2.13 -28.02 7.24
C ASP A 62 -0.59 -28.12 7.30
N ALA A 63 0.06 -28.48 6.19
CA ALA A 63 1.51 -28.59 6.04
C ALA A 63 1.99 -27.82 4.80
N PRO A 64 1.78 -26.49 4.76
CA PRO A 64 2.03 -25.69 3.57
C PRO A 64 3.50 -25.69 3.20
N ARG A 65 3.77 -25.72 1.89
CA ARG A 65 5.13 -25.51 1.34
C ARG A 65 5.46 -24.03 1.26
N GLU A 66 6.74 -23.70 1.10
CA GLU A 66 7.25 -22.32 0.97
C GLU A 66 6.49 -21.51 -0.11
N ASN A 67 6.07 -22.17 -1.20
CA ASN A 67 5.38 -21.53 -2.32
C ASN A 67 3.84 -21.54 -2.23
N TRP A 68 3.27 -21.85 -1.06
CA TRP A 68 1.82 -21.99 -0.88
C TRP A 68 1.05 -20.76 -1.38
N LEU A 69 1.44 -19.55 -0.97
CA LEU A 69 0.80 -18.33 -1.43
C LEU A 69 1.17 -17.97 -2.88
N SER A 70 2.44 -18.09 -3.26
CA SER A 70 2.94 -17.65 -4.57
C SER A 70 2.48 -18.54 -5.73
N SER A 71 2.17 -19.80 -5.47
CA SER A 71 1.63 -20.74 -6.46
C SER A 71 0.19 -20.40 -6.87
N ALA A 72 -0.64 -19.95 -5.94
CA ALA A 72 -2.04 -19.59 -6.20
C ALA A 72 -2.23 -18.08 -6.47
N MET A 73 -1.44 -17.22 -5.82
CA MET A 73 -1.64 -15.76 -5.79
C MET A 73 -0.31 -15.01 -5.93
N ARG A 74 0.35 -15.17 -7.09
CA ARG A 74 1.69 -14.63 -7.37
C ARG A 74 1.83 -13.13 -7.05
N ASN A 75 0.85 -12.32 -7.42
CA ASN A 75 0.90 -10.87 -7.22
C ASN A 75 0.76 -10.52 -5.73
N SER A 76 -0.14 -11.18 -5.00
CA SER A 76 -0.29 -10.99 -3.55
C SER A 76 0.94 -11.45 -2.80
N ALA A 77 1.58 -12.54 -3.22
CA ALA A 77 2.84 -13.02 -2.67
C ALA A 77 4.02 -12.05 -2.86
N TYR A 78 3.98 -11.22 -3.91
CA TYR A 78 4.95 -10.14 -4.12
C TYR A 78 4.70 -8.95 -3.19
N VAL A 79 3.43 -8.57 -3.01
CA VAL A 79 3.04 -7.44 -2.15
C VAL A 79 3.19 -7.77 -0.66
N TYR A 80 2.86 -9.00 -0.28
CA TYR A 80 2.93 -9.51 1.08
C TYR A 80 3.99 -10.62 1.15
N PRO A 81 5.27 -10.28 1.40
CA PRO A 81 6.38 -11.23 1.33
C PRO A 81 6.42 -12.21 2.50
N ASP A 82 5.72 -11.93 3.61
CA ASP A 82 5.57 -12.84 4.74
C ASP A 82 4.39 -13.80 4.50
N HIS A 83 4.67 -14.89 3.79
CA HIS A 83 3.63 -15.87 3.41
C HIS A 83 3.09 -16.65 4.62
N GLY A 84 3.90 -16.76 5.67
CA GLY A 84 3.51 -17.39 6.93
C GLY A 84 2.40 -16.62 7.63
N ARG A 85 2.50 -15.28 7.71
CA ARG A 85 1.43 -14.43 8.30
C ARG A 85 0.14 -14.49 7.49
N MET A 86 0.23 -14.68 6.17
CA MET A 86 -0.94 -14.88 5.30
C MET A 86 -1.64 -16.20 5.60
N TRP A 87 -0.88 -17.27 5.79
CA TRP A 87 -1.41 -18.57 6.21
C TRP A 87 -2.04 -18.49 7.61
N LEU A 88 -1.37 -17.85 8.58
CA LEU A 88 -1.91 -17.63 9.93
C LEU A 88 -3.22 -16.82 9.90
N THR A 89 -3.31 -15.83 9.00
CA THR A 89 -4.54 -15.07 8.77
C THR A 89 -5.66 -15.97 8.29
N GLN A 90 -5.40 -16.83 7.30
CA GLN A 90 -6.41 -17.78 6.83
C GLN A 90 -6.81 -18.78 7.94
N ARG A 91 -5.85 -19.28 8.72
CA ARG A 91 -6.09 -20.18 9.85
C ARG A 91 -7.09 -19.59 10.84
N ILE A 92 -6.80 -18.41 11.39
CA ILE A 92 -7.65 -17.81 12.42
C ILE A 92 -9.04 -17.44 11.86
N LEU A 93 -9.13 -17.02 10.60
CA LEU A 93 -10.43 -16.74 9.97
C LEU A 93 -11.28 -18.01 9.81
N ARG A 94 -10.66 -19.15 9.49
CA ARG A 94 -11.34 -20.45 9.43
C ARG A 94 -11.81 -20.92 10.81
N GLU A 95 -10.97 -20.74 11.84
CA GLU A 95 -11.29 -21.11 13.23
C GLU A 95 -12.42 -20.26 13.81
N GLN A 96 -12.40 -18.94 13.58
CA GLN A 96 -13.40 -18.02 14.12
C GLN A 96 -14.72 -18.04 13.33
N GLY A 97 -14.67 -18.28 12.02
CA GLY A 97 -15.83 -18.29 11.11
C GLY A 97 -16.51 -16.93 10.89
N ALA A 98 -16.22 -15.92 11.72
CA ALA A 98 -16.72 -14.56 11.59
C ALA A 98 -15.77 -13.55 12.27
N ILE A 99 -15.71 -12.34 11.72
CA ILE A 99 -15.00 -11.21 12.33
C ILE A 99 -15.99 -10.47 13.24
N ARG A 100 -15.86 -10.63 14.56
CA ARG A 100 -16.73 -9.95 15.55
C ARG A 100 -16.00 -8.77 16.16
N MET A 101 -16.43 -7.55 15.86
CA MET A 101 -15.81 -6.33 16.39
C MET A 101 -16.68 -5.71 17.50
N PRO A 102 -16.07 -5.22 18.59
CA PRO A 102 -14.64 -5.21 18.90
C PRO A 102 -14.11 -6.48 19.58
N GLN A 103 -14.97 -7.47 19.89
CA GLN A 103 -14.65 -8.56 20.81
C GLN A 103 -13.50 -9.48 20.33
N SER A 104 -13.45 -9.81 19.04
CA SER A 104 -12.42 -10.67 18.45
C SER A 104 -11.21 -9.91 17.92
N ALA A 105 -11.20 -8.57 18.01
CA ALA A 105 -10.14 -7.75 17.40
C ALA A 105 -8.74 -8.16 17.89
N ARG A 106 -8.57 -8.21 19.21
CA ARG A 106 -7.30 -8.59 19.84
C ARG A 106 -6.88 -10.01 19.46
N LEU A 107 -7.80 -10.96 19.54
CA LEU A 107 -7.56 -12.35 19.19
C LEU A 107 -7.08 -12.50 17.74
N LEU A 108 -7.76 -11.84 16.80
CA LEU A 108 -7.41 -11.89 15.38
C LEU A 108 -6.00 -11.36 15.13
N ILE A 109 -5.65 -10.21 15.72
CA ILE A 109 -4.32 -9.61 15.57
C ILE A 109 -3.23 -10.46 16.25
N GLU A 110 -3.41 -10.84 17.51
CA GLU A 110 -2.39 -11.58 18.27
C GLU A 110 -2.18 -13.01 17.72
N SER A 111 -3.21 -13.64 17.14
CA SER A 111 -3.07 -14.97 16.51
C SER A 111 -2.21 -14.96 15.25
N VAL A 112 -2.02 -13.79 14.63
CA VAL A 112 -1.21 -13.61 13.44
C VAL A 112 0.13 -12.99 13.77
N TYR A 113 0.21 -12.03 14.69
CA TYR A 113 1.41 -11.22 14.97
C TYR A 113 2.06 -11.44 16.33
N GLY A 114 1.44 -12.23 17.21
CA GLY A 114 1.97 -12.51 18.55
C GLY A 114 3.32 -13.22 18.53
N GLU A 115 4.03 -13.15 19.65
CA GLU A 115 5.35 -13.79 19.82
C GLU A 115 5.24 -15.32 19.85
N ASP A 116 4.15 -15.87 20.40
CA ASP A 116 3.94 -17.32 20.59
C ASP A 116 3.23 -18.01 19.41
N VAL A 117 3.20 -17.40 18.22
CA VAL A 117 2.54 -18.03 17.07
C VAL A 117 3.31 -19.24 16.56
N ASN A 118 2.62 -20.37 16.40
CA ASN A 118 3.22 -21.55 15.79
C ASN A 118 3.23 -21.41 14.26
N MET A 119 4.42 -21.15 13.71
CA MET A 119 4.67 -21.05 12.27
C MET A 119 4.95 -22.43 11.65
N PRO A 120 4.25 -22.83 10.57
CA PRO A 120 4.56 -24.05 9.86
C PRO A 120 6.01 -24.09 9.34
N VAL A 121 6.65 -25.25 9.44
CA VAL A 121 8.05 -25.46 9.03
C VAL A 121 8.34 -25.10 7.57
N GLY A 122 7.33 -25.19 6.69
CA GLY A 122 7.47 -24.80 5.29
C GLY A 122 7.74 -23.31 5.07
N PHE A 123 7.48 -22.46 6.07
CA PHE A 123 7.74 -21.02 6.02
C PHE A 123 8.99 -20.57 6.79
N ALA A 124 9.72 -21.48 7.44
CA ALA A 124 10.89 -21.13 8.25
C ALA A 124 11.93 -20.29 7.47
N LYS A 125 12.15 -20.62 6.20
CA LYS A 125 13.05 -19.85 5.33
C LYS A 125 12.53 -18.46 5.00
N THR A 126 11.24 -18.33 4.66
CA THR A 126 10.63 -17.02 4.39
C THR A 126 10.62 -16.14 5.63
N GLU A 127 10.35 -16.71 6.80
CA GLU A 127 10.39 -16.02 8.09
C GLU A 127 11.80 -15.49 8.38
N GLN A 128 12.83 -16.32 8.27
CA GLN A 128 14.22 -15.89 8.47
C GLN A 128 14.64 -14.76 7.50
N LEU A 129 14.18 -14.82 6.25
CA LEU A 129 14.43 -13.74 5.28
C LEU A 129 13.72 -12.44 5.68
N GLN A 130 12.47 -12.50 6.16
CA GLN A 130 11.74 -11.32 6.62
C GLN A 130 12.35 -10.73 7.89
N GLU A 131 12.78 -11.57 8.83
CA GLU A 131 13.47 -11.14 10.04
C GLU A 131 14.81 -10.46 9.71
N GLY A 132 15.59 -11.04 8.79
CA GLY A 132 16.81 -10.42 8.28
C GLY A 132 16.54 -9.05 7.66
N LYS A 133 15.50 -8.94 6.82
CA LYS A 133 15.08 -7.66 6.24
C LYS A 133 14.67 -6.66 7.31
N PHE A 134 13.89 -7.07 8.31
CA PHE A 134 13.49 -6.22 9.43
C PHE A 134 14.70 -5.64 10.17
N TYR A 135 15.72 -6.45 10.45
CA TYR A 135 16.92 -5.95 11.11
C TYR A 135 17.75 -5.01 10.24
N CYS A 136 17.85 -5.26 8.93
CA CYS A 136 18.47 -4.34 7.98
C CYS A 136 17.73 -3.00 7.94
N ASP A 137 16.41 -3.02 7.78
CA ASP A 137 15.54 -1.85 7.75
C ASP A 137 15.66 -1.03 9.05
N ARG A 138 15.66 -1.71 10.20
CA ARG A 138 15.83 -1.08 11.52
C ARG A 138 17.21 -0.44 11.69
N ALA A 139 18.26 -1.09 11.20
CA ALA A 139 19.62 -0.54 11.26
C ALA A 139 19.75 0.70 10.37
N PHE A 140 19.19 0.66 9.16
CA PHE A 140 19.15 1.81 8.26
C PHE A 140 18.35 2.97 8.86
N ALA A 141 17.16 2.70 9.40
CA ALA A 141 16.33 3.72 10.05
C ALA A 141 17.07 4.41 11.21
N ARG A 142 17.85 3.67 12.01
CA ARG A 142 18.65 4.23 13.11
C ARG A 142 19.68 5.26 12.65
N GLN A 143 20.25 5.12 11.46
CA GLN A 143 21.19 6.10 10.90
C GLN A 143 20.51 7.41 10.49
N MET A 144 19.19 7.40 10.34
CA MET A 144 18.38 8.57 9.97
C MET A 144 17.74 9.27 11.19
N LEU A 145 17.95 8.75 12.40
CA LEU A 145 17.40 9.32 13.63
C LEU A 145 18.29 10.43 14.18
N LEU A 146 17.68 11.49 14.68
CA LEU A 146 18.35 12.52 15.46
C LEU A 146 18.40 12.10 16.93
N ASN A 147 19.58 12.17 17.55
CA ASN A 147 19.72 11.99 18.99
C ASN A 147 19.43 13.31 19.73
N PHE A 148 18.27 13.40 20.38
CA PHE A 148 17.86 14.61 21.09
C PHE A 148 18.48 14.76 22.49
N ALA A 149 19.15 13.73 23.03
CA ALA A 149 19.68 13.75 24.39
C ALA A 149 20.68 14.90 24.70
N PRO A 150 21.63 15.28 23.80
CA PRO A 150 22.59 16.36 24.07
C PRO A 150 22.02 17.78 23.87
N GLY A 151 20.77 17.94 23.45
CA GLY A 151 20.19 19.25 23.09
C GLY A 151 20.65 19.74 21.70
N TYR A 152 20.59 21.05 21.44
CA TYR A 152 20.95 21.64 20.15
C TYR A 152 22.47 21.72 19.97
N CYS A 153 23.07 20.68 19.37
CA CYS A 153 24.49 20.66 18.97
C CYS A 153 24.68 20.19 17.51
N ALA A 154 25.86 20.45 16.94
CA ALA A 154 26.19 20.01 15.58
C ALA A 154 26.45 18.49 15.48
N GLU A 155 26.57 17.81 16.61
CA GLU A 155 26.93 16.38 16.75
C GLU A 155 25.69 15.49 16.99
N ILE A 156 24.48 16.03 16.79
CA ILE A 156 23.21 15.30 16.98
C ILE A 156 23.05 14.13 16.00
N SER A 157 23.74 14.18 14.85
CA SER A 157 23.74 13.13 13.84
C SER A 157 25.15 12.84 13.34
N ASP A 158 25.49 11.55 13.27
CA ASP A 158 26.76 11.09 12.70
C ASP A 158 26.82 11.25 11.17
N SER A 159 25.66 11.35 10.51
CA SER A 159 25.57 11.52 9.06
C SER A 159 24.32 12.31 8.67
N LEU A 160 24.47 13.25 7.73
CA LEU A 160 23.34 13.94 7.10
C LEU A 160 23.35 13.60 5.61
N PRO A 161 22.54 12.64 5.15
CA PRO A 161 22.49 12.30 3.73
C PRO A 161 21.86 13.46 2.93
N GLU A 162 22.29 13.63 1.67
CA GLU A 162 21.72 14.63 0.75
C GLU A 162 20.21 14.43 0.51
N LYS A 163 19.74 13.19 0.61
CA LYS A 163 18.33 12.82 0.57
C LYS A 163 18.00 11.97 1.79
N MET A 164 17.06 12.46 2.59
CA MET A 164 16.51 11.73 3.73
C MET A 164 15.13 11.21 3.36
N SER A 165 14.91 9.91 3.49
CA SER A 165 13.58 9.32 3.38
C SER A 165 13.04 8.98 4.76
N THR A 166 11.80 9.40 5.03
CA THR A 166 11.06 9.01 6.24
C THR A 166 10.21 7.74 6.04
N ARG A 167 10.29 7.12 4.85
CA ARG A 167 9.58 5.89 4.51
C ARG A 167 10.52 4.85 3.90
N LEU A 168 10.37 3.61 4.33
CA LEU A 168 10.95 2.43 3.68
C LEU A 168 9.99 1.97 2.56
N ALA A 169 9.84 2.82 1.53
CA ALA A 169 9.01 2.51 0.38
C ALA A 169 9.87 2.53 -0.88
N GLU A 170 9.42 1.80 -1.90
CA GLU A 170 10.02 1.87 -3.22
C GLU A 170 9.94 3.30 -3.76
N GLU A 171 11.06 3.79 -4.30
CA GLU A 171 11.11 5.14 -4.87
C GLU A 171 10.09 5.28 -6.01
N SER A 172 9.52 6.47 -6.11
CA SER A 172 8.55 6.80 -7.15
C SER A 172 9.05 7.95 -7.99
N VAL A 173 8.81 7.87 -9.30
CA VAL A 173 9.08 8.93 -10.26
C VAL A 173 7.78 9.65 -10.58
N THR A 174 7.87 10.97 -10.67
CA THR A 174 6.80 11.80 -11.19
C THR A 174 6.96 11.93 -12.71
N LEU A 175 5.96 11.49 -13.46
CA LEU A 175 5.88 11.62 -14.91
C LEU A 175 4.86 12.71 -15.25
N TRP A 176 5.18 13.54 -16.24
CA TRP A 176 4.28 14.55 -16.80
C TRP A 176 3.84 14.08 -18.18
N LEU A 177 2.54 13.87 -18.35
CA LEU A 177 1.95 13.41 -19.60
C LEU A 177 1.69 14.62 -20.50
N ALA A 178 2.16 14.55 -21.74
CA ALA A 178 2.02 15.60 -22.73
C ALA A 178 1.63 15.03 -24.08
N LYS A 179 1.10 15.89 -24.95
CA LYS A 179 0.85 15.62 -26.36
C LYS A 179 1.49 16.70 -27.21
N ILE A 180 1.96 16.34 -28.40
CA ILE A 180 2.47 17.29 -29.38
C ILE A 180 1.33 17.63 -30.34
N VAL A 181 0.91 18.89 -30.34
CA VAL A 181 -0.10 19.43 -31.26
C VAL A 181 0.55 20.56 -32.03
N ASP A 182 0.59 20.47 -33.36
CA ASP A 182 1.21 21.46 -34.24
C ASP A 182 2.68 21.80 -33.86
N GLY A 183 3.42 20.80 -33.38
CA GLY A 183 4.81 20.97 -32.94
C GLY A 183 4.98 21.60 -31.55
N VAL A 184 3.88 21.92 -30.86
CA VAL A 184 3.89 22.47 -29.51
C VAL A 184 3.57 21.38 -28.49
N VAL A 185 4.40 21.28 -27.45
CA VAL A 185 4.19 20.38 -26.33
C VAL A 185 3.11 20.97 -25.42
N THR A 186 1.99 20.27 -25.31
CA THR A 186 0.83 20.68 -24.52
C THR A 186 0.48 19.62 -23.48
N PRO A 187 -0.11 19.99 -22.33
CA PRO A 187 -0.52 19.03 -21.32
C PRO A 187 -1.53 18.02 -21.87
N TYR A 188 -1.52 16.81 -21.32
CA TYR A 188 -2.47 15.77 -21.71
C TYR A 188 -3.91 16.13 -21.31
N ALA A 189 -4.10 16.58 -20.07
CA ALA A 189 -5.35 17.06 -19.53
C ALA A 189 -5.67 18.50 -20.00
N SER A 190 -6.91 18.93 -19.78
CA SER A 190 -7.41 20.27 -20.09
C SER A 190 -7.96 20.94 -18.84
N GLY A 191 -7.84 22.27 -18.74
CA GLY A 191 -8.40 23.07 -17.64
C GLY A 191 -7.38 24.06 -17.08
N GLU A 192 -7.74 24.69 -15.96
CA GLU A 192 -6.94 25.74 -15.31
C GLU A 192 -5.57 25.23 -14.81
N HIS A 193 -5.51 23.97 -14.35
CA HIS A 193 -4.29 23.31 -13.86
C HIS A 193 -3.93 22.10 -14.73
N ALA A 194 -3.95 22.29 -16.05
CA ALA A 194 -3.85 21.20 -17.02
C ALA A 194 -2.55 20.38 -16.86
N TRP A 195 -1.44 21.02 -16.48
CA TRP A 195 -0.17 20.33 -16.25
C TRP A 195 -0.20 19.47 -15.00
N GLU A 196 -0.68 20.00 -13.87
CA GLU A 196 -0.80 19.28 -12.60
C GLU A 196 -1.75 18.09 -12.72
N MET A 197 -2.84 18.26 -13.49
CA MET A 197 -3.78 17.19 -13.81
C MET A 197 -3.20 16.15 -14.78
N SER A 198 -2.08 16.45 -15.42
CA SER A 198 -1.35 15.53 -16.31
C SER A 198 -0.20 14.81 -15.62
N VAL A 199 -0.14 14.83 -14.28
CA VAL A 199 0.92 14.18 -13.52
C VAL A 199 0.52 12.77 -13.10
N LEU A 200 1.43 11.81 -13.31
CA LEU A 200 1.32 10.44 -12.80
C LEU A 200 2.54 10.12 -11.94
N ARG A 201 2.32 9.45 -10.80
CA ARG A 201 3.41 8.83 -10.03
C ARG A 201 3.47 7.35 -10.29
N VAL A 202 4.64 6.88 -10.71
CA VAL A 202 4.92 5.46 -10.95
C VAL A 202 6.09 5.00 -10.12
N ARG A 203 6.18 3.69 -9.85
CA ARG A 203 7.34 3.10 -9.18
C ARG A 203 8.58 3.26 -10.07
N GLN A 204 9.70 3.64 -9.48
CA GLN A 204 10.98 3.83 -10.17
C GLN A 204 11.41 2.56 -10.91
N SER A 205 11.32 1.39 -10.27
CA SER A 205 11.66 0.10 -10.88
C SER A 205 10.82 -0.22 -12.12
N TRP A 206 9.52 0.08 -12.07
CA TRP A 206 8.63 -0.08 -13.21
C TRP A 206 9.02 0.89 -14.33
N TRP A 207 9.28 2.16 -13.99
CA TRP A 207 9.69 3.16 -14.97
C TRP A 207 11.00 2.78 -15.64
N ASP A 208 12.03 2.38 -14.89
CA ASP A 208 13.32 2.02 -15.47
C ASP A 208 13.24 0.84 -16.43
N LYS A 209 12.29 -0.07 -16.22
CA LYS A 209 12.05 -1.21 -17.09
C LYS A 209 11.30 -0.85 -18.38
N HIS A 210 10.38 0.13 -18.34
CA HIS A 210 9.47 0.41 -19.45
C HIS A 210 9.69 1.76 -20.13
N LYS A 211 10.57 2.64 -19.61
CA LYS A 211 10.78 4.00 -20.13
C LYS A 211 11.12 4.08 -21.62
N ASP A 212 11.73 3.04 -22.17
CA ASP A 212 12.12 2.97 -23.57
C ASP A 212 10.96 2.52 -24.49
N GLU A 213 9.84 2.08 -23.92
CA GLU A 213 8.58 1.82 -24.64
C GLU A 213 7.77 3.11 -24.90
N PHE A 214 8.15 4.22 -24.26
CA PHE A 214 7.45 5.50 -24.35
C PHE A 214 8.25 6.53 -25.15
N GLU A 215 7.54 7.34 -25.93
CA GLU A 215 8.11 8.55 -26.50
C GLU A 215 8.35 9.57 -25.37
N ARG A 216 9.60 10.02 -25.24
CA ARG A 216 10.02 10.92 -24.16
C ARG A 216 10.49 12.23 -24.75
N LEU A 217 10.05 13.32 -24.13
CA LEU A 217 10.69 14.61 -24.33
C LEU A 217 11.95 14.64 -23.47
N ASP A 218 13.11 14.37 -24.06
CA ASP A 218 14.42 14.41 -23.39
C ASP A 218 15.41 15.33 -24.12
N GLY A 219 16.62 15.47 -23.57
CA GLY A 219 17.71 16.21 -24.20
C GLY A 219 17.42 17.69 -24.51
N GLU A 220 17.75 18.10 -25.74
CA GLU A 220 17.57 19.46 -26.27
C GLU A 220 16.09 19.92 -26.31
N PRO A 221 15.13 19.13 -26.83
CA PRO A 221 13.71 19.45 -26.80
C PRO A 221 13.17 19.76 -25.39
N LEU A 222 13.54 18.95 -24.40
CA LEU A 222 13.14 19.17 -23.00
C LEU A 222 13.73 20.46 -22.45
N ARG A 223 15.01 20.72 -22.70
CA ARG A 223 15.67 21.97 -22.25
C ARG A 223 15.00 23.21 -22.84
N LYS A 224 14.63 23.17 -24.13
CA LYS A 224 13.92 24.26 -24.80
C LYS A 224 12.54 24.47 -24.19
N TRP A 225 11.79 23.40 -23.93
CA TRP A 225 10.50 23.47 -23.26
C TRP A 225 10.63 24.06 -21.84
N CYS A 226 11.57 23.57 -21.03
CA CYS A 226 11.80 24.11 -19.68
C CYS A 226 12.17 25.60 -19.70
N ALA A 227 12.97 26.05 -20.68
CA ALA A 227 13.32 27.46 -20.81
C ALA A 227 12.12 28.33 -21.19
N GLN A 228 11.20 27.82 -22.02
CA GLN A 228 9.95 28.51 -22.36
C GLN A 228 9.01 28.59 -21.16
N GLN A 229 8.88 27.51 -20.37
CA GLN A 229 8.00 27.48 -19.20
C GLN A 229 8.51 28.32 -18.02
N HIS A 230 9.83 28.39 -17.77
CA HIS A 230 10.38 29.27 -16.73
C HIS A 230 10.27 30.76 -17.07
N GLN A 231 10.00 31.11 -18.33
CA GLN A 231 9.65 32.47 -18.72
C GLN A 231 8.15 32.77 -18.52
N ASP A 232 7.32 31.74 -18.38
CA ASP A 232 5.91 31.86 -18.00
C ASP A 232 5.79 31.98 -16.48
N LYS A 233 5.22 33.11 -16.03
CA LYS A 233 5.19 33.52 -14.62
C LYS A 233 4.38 32.58 -13.71
N ASP A 234 3.63 31.64 -14.28
CA ASP A 234 2.74 30.75 -13.52
C ASP A 234 3.47 29.57 -12.85
N PHE A 235 4.71 29.24 -13.27
CA PHE A 235 5.52 28.17 -12.65
C PHE A 235 6.56 28.68 -11.62
N ALA A 236 6.56 29.97 -11.30
CA ALA A 236 7.50 30.58 -10.35
C ALA A 236 6.97 30.63 -8.89
N THR A 237 5.96 29.81 -8.55
CA THR A 237 5.32 29.82 -7.21
C THR A 237 5.31 28.44 -6.56
#